data_AF-A0A6A3C538-F1
#
_entry.id   AF-A0A6A3C538-F1
#
_cell.length_a   1.000
_cell.length_b   1.000
_cell.length_c   1.000
_cell.angle_alpha   90.00
_cell.angle_beta   90.00
_cell.angle_gamma   90.00
#
_symmetry.space_group_name_H-M   'P 1'
#
loop_
_entity.id
_entity.type
_entity.pdbx_description
1 polymer ?
#
loop_
_entity_poly.entity_id
_entity_poly.type
_entity_poly.pdbx_seq_one_letter_code
_entity_poly.pdbx_strand_id
1 'polypeptide(L)'
;MERQNAKLSEKDRKEEYARIRALVDNAYKRDPRILRRKEEVKAKKHRKKEAKVRAKQEEAARAAEEERHRKEEEEKRAAGAALQHKRTKEKEKKLLRKERTLLRTRSAPALSQHLLDLSEDDVESLCMTLGIEQLRSLCDKMDIKEAPERAKIIRDARGYNSEANEKKIDETNKSQLNGSVESNGNILSSSFEKEKPWTKEEIELLRKVTQKYPKETSRRWEVISEFIGTGRSVEEILKATKTVLQKPDATKEFDSFLEKRKPAVSIASPLSTREEVQGVSTPSKTENTAVKTSSPGDSSKTASNPVDVASSNGVSSSSEQDVWSAVQESALVQALKTFPKETPQRWKQVATAVPGKTVNQCKKKFALLKENFRSKKTTA
;
A
#
# COMPACT_ATOMS: atom_id res chain seq x y z
N MET A 1 -18.84 -77.65 -11.30
CA MET A 1 -19.87 -77.34 -10.27
C MET A 1 -19.25 -76.73 -9.02
N GLU A 2 -18.34 -77.39 -8.30
CA GLU A 2 -17.78 -76.88 -7.02
C GLU A 2 -17.10 -75.49 -7.12
N ARG A 3 -16.32 -75.24 -8.18
CA ARG A 3 -15.68 -73.92 -8.38
C ARG A 3 -16.68 -72.78 -8.62
N GLN A 4 -17.85 -73.06 -9.20
CA GLN A 4 -18.90 -72.06 -9.40
C GLN A 4 -19.65 -71.80 -8.09
N ASN A 5 -19.93 -72.84 -7.32
CA ASN A 5 -20.55 -72.74 -6.00
C ASN A 5 -19.67 -71.95 -5.01
N ALA A 6 -18.35 -72.14 -5.05
CA ALA A 6 -17.39 -71.38 -4.25
C ALA A 6 -17.39 -69.89 -4.61
N LYS A 7 -17.46 -69.55 -5.91
CA LYS A 7 -17.53 -68.15 -6.38
C LYS A 7 -18.83 -67.47 -5.96
N LEU A 8 -19.96 -68.16 -6.04
CA LEU A 8 -21.25 -67.64 -5.56
C LEU A 8 -21.20 -67.40 -4.05
N SER A 9 -20.71 -68.38 -3.27
CA SER A 9 -20.58 -68.25 -1.81
C SER A 9 -19.62 -67.13 -1.38
N GLU A 10 -18.57 -66.85 -2.14
CA GLU A 10 -17.66 -65.73 -1.88
C GLU A 10 -18.32 -64.38 -2.20
N LYS A 11 -19.09 -64.31 -3.28
CA LYS A 11 -19.87 -63.12 -3.65
C LYS A 11 -20.90 -62.80 -2.57
N ASP A 12 -21.65 -63.80 -2.12
CA ASP A 12 -22.66 -63.64 -1.07
C ASP A 12 -22.03 -63.20 0.25
N ARG A 13 -20.86 -63.75 0.61
CA ARG A 13 -20.10 -63.29 1.79
C ARG A 13 -19.61 -61.84 1.67
N LYS A 14 -19.17 -61.42 0.48
CA LYS A 14 -18.74 -60.03 0.23
C LYS A 14 -19.91 -59.06 0.32
N GLU A 15 -21.05 -59.43 -0.24
CA GLU A 15 -22.28 -58.64 -0.18
C GLU A 15 -22.80 -58.53 1.24
N GLU A 16 -22.77 -59.62 2.00
CA GLU A 16 -23.17 -59.62 3.41
C GLU A 16 -22.19 -58.79 4.27
N TYR A 17 -20.88 -58.90 4.04
CA TYR A 17 -19.90 -58.06 4.71
C TYR A 17 -20.10 -56.56 4.40
N ALA A 18 -20.40 -56.22 3.15
CA ALA A 18 -20.70 -54.85 2.76
C ALA A 18 -21.99 -54.34 3.43
N ARG A 19 -23.02 -55.19 3.52
CA ARG A 19 -24.27 -54.89 4.21
C ARG A 19 -24.05 -54.64 5.71
N ILE A 20 -23.30 -55.52 6.37
CA ILE A 20 -22.95 -55.39 7.79
C ILE A 20 -22.17 -54.09 8.02
N ARG A 21 -21.17 -53.79 7.18
CA ARG A 21 -20.40 -52.54 7.27
C ARG A 21 -21.30 -51.31 7.09
N ALA A 22 -22.21 -51.33 6.13
CA ALA A 22 -23.16 -50.24 5.92
C ALA A 22 -24.10 -50.05 7.13
N LEU A 23 -24.54 -51.14 7.75
CA LEU A 23 -25.35 -51.10 8.97
C LEU A 23 -24.56 -50.47 10.13
N VAL A 24 -23.32 -50.90 10.35
CA VAL A 24 -22.43 -50.35 11.39
C VAL A 24 -22.14 -48.88 11.15
N ASP A 25 -21.80 -48.48 9.92
CA ASP A 25 -21.54 -47.09 9.57
C ASP A 25 -22.79 -46.22 9.76
N ASN A 26 -23.98 -46.73 9.43
CA ASN A 26 -25.24 -46.02 9.65
C ASN A 26 -25.58 -45.88 11.14
N ALA A 27 -25.34 -46.92 11.95
CA ALA A 27 -25.50 -46.86 13.40
C ALA A 27 -24.54 -45.83 14.01
N TYR A 28 -23.26 -45.84 13.62
CA TYR A 28 -22.25 -44.88 14.07
C TYR A 28 -22.59 -43.44 13.68
N LYS A 29 -23.14 -43.23 12.47
CA LYS A 29 -23.58 -41.90 12.01
C LYS A 29 -24.79 -41.38 12.77
N ARG A 30 -25.67 -42.26 13.27
CA ARG A 30 -26.90 -41.88 13.99
C ARG A 30 -26.76 -41.90 15.51
N ASP A 31 -25.70 -42.47 16.07
CA ASP A 31 -25.47 -42.50 17.52
C ASP A 31 -25.33 -41.06 18.08
N PRO A 32 -26.25 -40.62 18.98
CA PRO A 32 -26.22 -39.28 19.55
C PRO A 32 -24.95 -38.96 20.36
N ARG A 33 -24.28 -39.95 20.94
CA ARG A 33 -23.04 -39.74 21.71
C ARG A 33 -21.88 -39.42 20.77
N ILE A 34 -21.80 -40.11 19.65
CA ILE A 34 -20.77 -39.89 18.63
C ILE A 34 -20.96 -38.54 17.93
N LEU A 35 -22.21 -38.18 17.62
CA LEU A 35 -22.55 -36.88 17.03
C LEU A 35 -22.15 -35.73 17.95
N ARG A 36 -22.55 -35.78 19.23
CA ARG A 36 -22.15 -34.77 20.22
C ARG A 36 -20.64 -34.65 20.35
N ARG A 37 -19.91 -35.76 20.46
CA ARG A 37 -18.43 -35.75 20.52
C ARG A 37 -17.80 -35.10 19.28
N LYS A 38 -18.34 -35.38 18.10
CA LYS A 38 -17.86 -34.80 16.83
C LYS A 38 -18.13 -33.30 16.76
N GLU A 39 -19.29 -32.86 17.22
CA GLU A 39 -19.66 -31.45 17.30
C GLU A 39 -18.80 -30.70 18.33
N GLU A 40 -18.59 -31.26 19.51
CA GLU A 40 -17.71 -30.70 20.55
C GLU A 40 -16.27 -30.54 20.04
N VAL A 41 -15.72 -31.54 19.34
CA VAL A 41 -14.38 -31.46 18.74
C VAL A 41 -14.31 -30.37 17.66
N LYS A 42 -15.33 -30.28 16.80
CA LYS A 42 -15.42 -29.22 15.79
C LYS A 42 -15.55 -27.83 16.43
N ALA A 43 -16.41 -27.68 17.43
CA ALA A 43 -16.63 -26.45 18.17
C ALA A 43 -15.36 -26.02 18.92
N LYS A 44 -14.66 -26.95 19.59
CA LYS A 44 -13.37 -26.68 20.24
C LYS A 44 -12.31 -26.24 19.23
N LYS A 45 -12.26 -26.87 18.06
CA LYS A 45 -11.35 -26.46 16.97
C LYS A 45 -11.71 -25.07 16.41
N HIS A 46 -12.99 -24.76 16.28
CA HIS A 46 -13.47 -23.45 15.84
C HIS A 46 -13.12 -22.37 16.86
N ARG A 47 -13.49 -22.58 18.13
CA ARG A 47 -13.16 -21.68 19.25
C ARG A 47 -11.65 -21.44 19.37
N LYS A 48 -10.83 -22.49 19.21
CA LYS A 48 -9.36 -22.33 19.22
C LYS A 48 -8.85 -21.47 18.05
N LYS A 49 -9.45 -21.60 16.86
CA LYS A 49 -9.10 -20.76 15.70
C LYS A 49 -9.54 -19.32 15.91
N GLU A 50 -10.77 -19.10 16.36
CA GLU A 50 -11.31 -17.77 16.66
C GLU A 50 -10.51 -17.07 17.76
N ALA A 51 -10.18 -17.77 18.83
CA ALA A 51 -9.33 -17.24 19.90
C ALA A 51 -7.94 -16.85 19.37
N LYS A 52 -7.33 -17.66 18.49
CA LYS A 52 -6.04 -17.32 17.86
C LYS A 52 -6.14 -16.08 16.95
N VAL A 53 -7.23 -15.95 16.19
CA VAL A 53 -7.45 -14.77 15.35
C VAL A 53 -7.68 -13.52 16.20
N ARG A 54 -8.53 -13.62 17.23
CA ARG A 54 -8.81 -12.52 18.15
C ARG A 54 -7.54 -12.07 18.88
N ALA A 55 -6.74 -13.01 19.41
CA ALA A 55 -5.47 -12.69 20.07
C ALA A 55 -4.49 -11.97 19.12
N LYS A 56 -4.38 -12.43 17.87
CA LYS A 56 -3.53 -11.77 16.85
C LYS A 56 -4.05 -10.37 16.46
N GLN A 57 -5.37 -10.19 16.41
CA GLN A 57 -5.98 -8.88 16.13
C GLN A 57 -5.78 -7.91 17.30
N GLU A 58 -5.92 -8.36 18.55
CA GLU A 58 -5.72 -7.55 19.74
C GLU A 58 -4.25 -7.17 19.93
N GLU A 59 -3.31 -8.08 19.68
CA GLU A 59 -1.87 -7.78 19.68
C GLU A 59 -1.51 -6.77 18.59
N ALA A 60 -2.04 -6.92 17.37
CA ALA A 60 -1.84 -5.95 16.30
C ALA A 60 -2.46 -4.58 16.62
N ALA A 61 -3.62 -4.55 17.30
CA ALA A 61 -4.25 -3.31 17.75
C ALA A 61 -3.41 -2.61 18.81
N ARG A 62 -2.89 -3.34 19.81
CA ARG A 62 -1.99 -2.80 20.84
C ARG A 62 -0.69 -2.25 20.23
N ALA A 63 -0.08 -2.96 19.29
CA ALA A 63 1.11 -2.48 18.58
C ALA A 63 0.83 -1.21 17.76
N ALA A 64 -0.33 -1.11 17.11
CA ALA A 64 -0.71 0.08 16.36
C ALA A 64 -1.03 1.29 17.27
N GLU A 65 -1.56 1.05 18.47
CA GLU A 65 -1.80 2.09 19.47
C GLU A 65 -0.49 2.61 20.08
N GLU A 66 0.44 1.72 20.41
CA GLU A 66 1.77 2.09 20.92
C GLU A 66 2.57 2.89 19.88
N GLU A 67 2.52 2.50 18.59
CA GLU A 67 3.17 3.25 17.51
C GLU A 67 2.56 4.66 17.34
N ARG A 68 1.22 4.79 17.45
CA ARG A 68 0.53 6.08 17.41
C ARG A 68 0.95 6.97 18.58
N HIS A 69 1.01 6.42 19.79
CA HIS A 69 1.44 7.17 20.97
C HIS A 69 2.90 7.62 20.84
N ARG A 70 3.80 6.75 20.37
CA ARG A 70 5.21 7.10 20.13
C ARG A 70 5.34 8.22 19.09
N LYS A 71 4.55 8.17 18.01
CA LYS A 71 4.56 9.21 16.98
C LYS A 71 4.01 10.54 17.51
N GLU A 72 2.96 10.53 18.32
CA GLU A 72 2.40 11.73 18.94
C GLU A 72 3.39 12.37 19.94
N GLU A 73 4.09 11.56 20.74
CA GLU A 73 5.13 12.07 21.64
C GLU A 73 6.33 12.67 20.89
N GLU A 74 6.74 12.04 19.79
CA GLU A 74 7.81 12.56 18.93
C GLU A 74 7.40 13.87 18.26
N GLU A 75 6.18 13.96 17.75
CA GLU A 75 5.62 15.20 17.17
C GLU A 75 5.52 16.31 18.21
N LYS A 76 5.05 16.00 19.43
CA LYS A 76 5.00 16.96 20.54
C LYS A 76 6.40 17.44 20.94
N ARG A 77 7.39 16.55 20.96
CA ARG A 77 8.79 16.90 21.24
C ARG A 77 9.38 17.76 20.13
N ALA A 78 9.12 17.44 18.87
CA ALA A 78 9.56 18.21 17.71
C ALA A 78 8.92 19.61 17.68
N ALA A 79 7.61 19.71 17.95
CA ALA A 79 6.90 20.98 18.08
C ALA A 79 7.45 21.83 19.23
N GLY A 80 7.72 21.21 20.39
CA GLY A 80 8.37 21.87 21.53
C GLY A 80 9.76 22.41 21.19
N ALA A 81 10.59 21.61 20.51
CA ALA A 81 11.92 22.02 20.05
C ALA A 81 11.85 23.16 19.02
N ALA A 82 10.92 23.09 18.07
CA ALA A 82 10.70 24.13 17.07
C ALA A 82 10.28 25.48 17.71
N LEU A 83 9.41 25.44 18.73
CA LEU A 83 9.00 26.63 19.47
C LEU A 83 10.17 27.25 20.25
N GLN A 84 10.98 26.42 20.93
CA GLN A 84 12.17 26.91 21.65
C GLN A 84 13.17 27.55 20.70
N HIS A 85 13.45 26.91 19.57
CA HIS A 85 14.34 27.45 18.54
C HIS A 85 13.81 28.76 17.93
N LYS A 86 12.50 28.92 17.75
CA LYS A 86 11.90 30.21 17.35
C LYS A 86 12.12 31.28 18.43
N ARG A 87 11.95 30.92 19.70
CA ARG A 87 12.15 31.81 20.86
C ARG A 87 13.61 32.24 21.00
N THR A 88 14.57 31.34 20.81
CA THR A 88 16.01 31.67 20.86
C THR A 88 16.38 32.60 19.70
N LYS A 89 15.96 32.28 18.47
CA LYS A 89 16.18 33.17 17.29
C LYS A 89 15.58 34.56 17.47
N GLU A 90 14.40 34.67 18.09
CA GLU A 90 13.80 35.97 18.37
C GLU A 90 14.60 36.75 19.43
N LYS A 91 15.06 36.08 20.50
CA LYS A 91 15.94 36.68 21.51
C LYS A 91 17.26 37.15 20.91
N GLU A 92 17.91 36.33 20.09
CA GLU A 92 19.16 36.67 19.38
C GLU A 92 18.95 37.86 18.43
N LYS A 93 17.87 37.88 17.65
CA LYS A 93 17.52 39.03 16.80
C LYS A 93 17.31 40.30 17.61
N LYS A 94 16.67 40.21 18.78
CA LYS A 94 16.51 41.37 19.70
C LYS A 94 17.85 41.85 20.24
N LEU A 95 18.75 40.95 20.63
CA LEU A 95 20.10 41.30 21.08
C LEU A 95 20.91 41.94 19.94
N LEU A 96 20.87 41.37 18.74
CA LEU A 96 21.54 41.93 17.57
C LEU A 96 21.04 43.34 17.23
N ARG A 97 19.73 43.58 17.33
CA ARG A 97 19.17 44.93 17.14
C ARG A 97 19.68 45.91 18.20
N LYS A 98 19.77 45.49 19.46
CA LYS A 98 20.32 46.33 20.55
C LYS A 98 21.78 46.68 20.29
N GLU A 99 22.64 45.69 20.01
CA GLU A 99 24.06 45.92 19.73
C GLU A 99 24.29 46.79 18.48
N ARG A 100 23.53 46.56 17.39
CA ARG A 100 23.59 47.45 16.21
C ARG A 100 23.19 48.89 16.54
N THR A 101 22.17 49.07 17.38
CA THR A 101 21.75 50.41 17.83
C THR A 101 22.82 51.06 18.70
N LEU A 102 23.46 50.29 19.58
CA LEU A 102 24.59 50.76 20.38
C LEU A 102 25.78 51.17 19.51
N LEU A 103 26.15 50.36 18.51
CA LEU A 103 27.21 50.68 17.56
C LEU A 103 26.94 52.03 16.86
N ARG A 104 25.74 52.23 16.30
CA ARG A 104 25.33 53.50 15.67
C ARG A 104 25.40 54.68 16.64
N THR A 105 24.91 54.51 17.87
CA THR A 105 24.92 55.56 18.89
C THR A 105 26.35 55.94 19.27
N ARG A 106 27.23 54.93 19.41
CA ARG A 106 28.62 55.10 19.83
C ARG A 106 29.49 55.72 18.73
N SER A 107 29.19 55.43 17.47
CA SER A 107 29.88 55.96 16.29
C SER A 107 29.42 57.37 15.90
N ALA A 108 28.20 57.79 16.28
CA ALA A 108 27.63 59.09 15.90
C ALA A 108 28.55 60.31 16.16
N PRO A 109 29.27 60.43 17.30
CA PRO A 109 30.18 61.56 17.51
C PRO A 109 31.36 61.56 16.52
N ALA A 110 31.92 60.38 16.22
CA ALA A 110 33.02 60.24 15.25
C ALA A 110 32.56 60.57 13.82
N LEU A 111 31.34 60.17 13.45
CA LEU A 111 30.72 60.51 12.16
C LEU A 111 30.44 62.01 12.05
N SER A 112 29.89 62.63 13.10
CA SER A 112 29.55 64.06 13.10
C SER A 112 30.78 64.98 12.95
N GLN A 113 31.95 64.52 13.41
CA GLN A 113 33.20 65.26 13.29
C GLN A 113 33.96 64.92 11.99
N HIS A 114 33.40 64.03 11.14
CA HIS A 114 34.02 63.53 9.91
C HIS A 114 35.46 63.02 10.12
N LEU A 115 35.71 62.42 11.29
CA LEU A 115 37.04 61.96 11.63
C LEU A 115 37.39 60.72 10.81
N LEU A 116 38.60 60.72 10.24
CA LEU A 116 39.18 59.54 9.60
C LEU A 116 38.35 59.03 8.39
N ASP A 117 37.73 59.94 7.64
CA ASP A 117 36.92 59.62 6.43
C ASP A 117 35.90 58.50 6.66
N LEU A 118 35.32 58.45 7.86
CA LEU A 118 34.30 57.46 8.20
C LEU A 118 32.95 57.86 7.63
N SER A 119 32.38 56.98 6.81
CA SER A 119 31.01 57.11 6.30
C SER A 119 30.01 56.40 7.21
N GLU A 120 28.75 56.84 7.18
CA GLU A 120 27.63 56.11 7.76
C GLU A 120 27.51 54.70 7.15
N ASP A 121 27.86 54.56 5.87
CA ASP A 121 27.88 53.26 5.16
C ASP A 121 28.89 52.28 5.77
N ASP A 122 30.02 52.77 6.31
CA ASP A 122 31.02 51.92 6.95
C ASP A 122 30.46 51.28 8.23
N VAL A 123 29.71 52.07 9.01
CA VAL A 123 29.06 51.60 10.23
C VAL A 123 27.93 50.63 9.90
N GLU A 124 27.16 50.87 8.84
CA GLU A 124 26.11 49.95 8.43
C GLU A 124 26.63 48.65 7.82
N SER A 125 27.72 48.71 7.06
CA SER A 125 28.43 47.53 6.58
C SER A 125 28.84 46.62 7.75
N LEU A 126 29.42 47.19 8.81
CA LEU A 126 29.77 46.46 10.03
C LEU A 126 28.53 45.90 10.76
N CYS A 127 27.43 46.66 10.82
CA CYS A 127 26.18 46.18 11.39
C CYS A 127 25.62 44.96 10.65
N MET A 128 25.76 44.89 9.33
CA MET A 128 25.26 43.79 8.51
C MET A 128 26.17 42.56 8.54
N THR A 129 27.48 42.76 8.63
CA THR A 129 28.48 41.69 8.50
C THR A 129 28.89 41.05 9.83
N LEU A 130 28.95 41.81 10.92
CA LEU A 130 29.41 41.30 12.21
C LEU A 130 28.33 40.54 12.98
N GLY A 131 28.75 39.44 13.63
CA GLY A 131 27.91 38.67 14.56
C GLY A 131 27.76 39.37 15.93
N ILE A 132 26.88 38.83 16.78
CA ILE A 132 26.54 39.44 18.08
C ILE A 132 27.77 39.62 18.99
N GLU A 133 28.65 38.62 19.05
CA GLU A 133 29.84 38.65 19.92
C GLU A 133 30.86 39.70 19.43
N GLN A 134 31.04 39.80 18.12
CA GLN A 134 31.95 40.77 17.50
C GLN A 134 31.43 42.19 17.65
N LEU A 135 30.12 42.42 17.43
CA LEU A 135 29.49 43.72 17.66
C LEU A 135 29.61 44.16 19.12
N ARG A 136 29.38 43.24 20.05
CA ARG A 136 29.49 43.52 21.50
C ARG A 136 30.92 43.87 21.89
N SER A 137 31.90 43.07 21.45
CA SER A 137 33.32 43.37 21.69
C SER A 137 33.75 44.72 21.09
N LEU A 138 33.22 45.06 19.91
CA LEU A 138 33.50 46.34 19.26
C LEU A 138 32.89 47.50 20.05
N CYS A 139 31.64 47.38 20.51
CA CYS A 139 30.96 48.37 21.34
C CYS A 139 31.68 48.57 22.68
N ASP A 140 32.09 47.49 23.35
CA ASP A 140 32.83 47.52 24.61
C ASP A 140 34.19 48.23 24.46
N LYS A 141 34.93 47.95 23.38
CA LYS A 141 36.22 48.62 23.08
C LYS A 141 36.08 50.11 22.82
N MET A 142 34.91 50.55 22.35
CA MET A 142 34.62 51.97 22.12
C MET A 142 34.01 52.65 23.36
N ASP A 143 33.64 51.90 24.41
CA ASP A 143 32.89 52.43 25.54
C ASP A 143 33.66 53.53 26.30
N ILE A 144 34.96 53.30 26.47
CA ILE A 144 35.83 54.16 27.28
C ILE A 144 36.58 55.20 26.43
N LYS A 145 36.57 55.07 25.10
CA LYS A 145 37.44 55.83 24.20
C LYS A 145 36.82 57.12 23.69
N GLU A 146 37.65 58.07 23.28
CA GLU A 146 37.21 59.35 22.71
C GLU A 146 36.90 59.25 21.20
N ALA A 147 36.24 60.26 20.63
CA ALA A 147 35.84 60.30 19.21
C ALA A 147 36.94 59.89 18.20
N PRO A 148 38.20 60.36 18.30
CA PRO A 148 39.27 59.93 17.38
C PRO A 148 39.67 58.48 17.51
N GLU A 149 39.63 57.93 18.72
CA GLU A 149 40.00 56.55 18.99
C GLU A 149 38.88 55.59 18.60
N ARG A 150 37.62 55.98 18.79
CA ARG A 150 36.44 55.28 18.25
C ARG A 150 36.52 55.19 16.73
N ALA A 151 36.93 56.28 16.08
CA ALA A 151 37.07 56.33 14.64
C ALA A 151 38.13 55.33 14.11
N LYS A 152 39.29 55.25 14.79
CA LYS A 152 40.34 54.25 14.46
C LYS A 152 39.81 52.83 14.61
N ILE A 153 39.14 52.53 15.73
CA ILE A 153 38.59 51.19 15.98
C ILE A 153 37.61 50.75 14.88
N ILE A 154 36.72 51.63 14.43
CA ILE A 154 35.74 51.33 13.39
C ILE A 154 36.45 51.03 12.06
N ARG A 155 37.45 51.86 11.71
CA ARG A 155 38.25 51.66 10.49
C ARG A 155 39.03 50.35 10.53
N ASP A 156 39.66 50.03 11.65
CA ASP A 156 40.40 48.78 11.84
C ASP A 156 39.46 47.58 11.72
N ALA A 157 38.28 47.64 12.35
CA ALA A 157 37.26 46.61 12.26
C ALA A 157 36.75 46.41 10.82
N ARG A 158 36.67 47.47 10.00
CA ARG A 158 36.38 47.38 8.57
C ARG A 158 37.48 46.62 7.82
N GLY A 159 38.75 46.95 8.09
CA GLY A 159 39.91 46.28 7.47
C GLY A 159 39.95 44.78 7.75
N TYR A 160 39.79 44.38 9.01
CA TYR A 160 39.76 42.96 9.40
C TYR A 160 38.60 42.19 8.75
N ASN A 161 37.46 42.84 8.50
CA ASN A 161 36.30 42.20 7.89
C ASN A 161 36.48 42.01 6.37
N SER A 162 37.19 42.94 5.70
CA SER A 162 37.57 42.81 4.28
C SER A 162 38.47 41.60 4.05
N GLU A 163 39.53 41.44 4.85
CA GLU A 163 40.44 40.30 4.74
C GLU A 163 39.78 38.95 5.09
N ALA A 164 38.82 38.95 6.02
CA ALA A 164 38.07 37.75 6.39
C ALA A 164 37.03 37.35 5.32
N ASN A 165 36.41 38.32 4.65
CA ASN A 165 35.48 38.06 3.54
C ASN A 165 36.21 37.62 2.27
N GLU A 166 37.37 38.19 1.96
CA GLU A 166 38.21 37.75 0.85
C GLU A 166 38.64 36.29 1.00
N LYS A 167 39.07 35.86 2.19
CA LYS A 167 39.39 34.45 2.47
C LYS A 167 38.20 33.51 2.31
N LYS A 168 36.98 33.94 2.65
CA LYS A 168 35.75 33.15 2.45
C LYS A 168 35.32 33.06 0.99
N ILE A 169 35.46 34.13 0.22
CA ILE A 169 35.11 34.17 -1.20
C ILE A 169 36.08 33.30 -2.01
N ASP A 170 37.37 33.27 -1.65
CA ASP A 170 38.38 32.46 -2.31
C ASP A 170 38.20 30.94 -2.05
N GLU A 171 37.82 30.55 -0.82
CA GLU A 171 37.41 29.16 -0.52
C GLU A 171 36.15 28.74 -1.26
N THR A 172 35.18 29.65 -1.42
CA THR A 172 33.91 29.34 -2.10
C THR A 172 34.10 29.27 -3.62
N ASN A 173 34.89 30.17 -4.23
CA ASN A 173 35.14 30.19 -5.67
C ASN A 173 36.10 29.08 -6.14
N LYS A 174 37.04 28.63 -5.29
CA LYS A 174 37.91 27.48 -5.60
C LYS A 174 37.14 26.15 -5.68
N SER A 175 35.92 26.11 -5.17
CA SER A 175 35.03 24.93 -5.24
C SER A 175 34.11 24.88 -6.47
N GLN A 176 34.07 25.93 -7.32
CA GLN A 176 33.14 26.01 -8.47
C GLN A 176 33.78 26.09 -9.87
N LEU A 177 35.11 26.11 -9.99
CA LEU A 177 35.79 26.08 -11.28
C LEU A 177 36.88 25.00 -11.32
N ASN A 178 36.48 23.77 -11.62
CA ASN A 178 37.27 22.82 -12.40
C ASN A 178 36.36 21.67 -12.86
N GLY A 179 35.97 21.69 -14.13
CA GLY A 179 35.42 20.53 -14.81
C GLY A 179 36.53 19.52 -15.05
N SER A 180 36.37 18.30 -14.56
CA SER A 180 37.28 17.19 -14.75
C SER A 180 36.51 15.93 -15.12
N VAL A 181 36.98 15.30 -16.20
CA VAL A 181 36.63 13.96 -16.66
C VAL A 181 37.57 12.96 -15.98
N GLU A 182 36.96 11.88 -15.48
CA GLU A 182 37.49 10.54 -15.14
C GLU A 182 38.40 10.28 -13.91
N SER A 183 38.08 9.11 -13.30
CA SER A 183 38.94 8.15 -12.60
C SER A 183 39.07 8.18 -11.06
N ASN A 184 38.47 7.16 -10.44
CA ASN A 184 38.95 6.30 -9.34
C ASN A 184 39.68 6.89 -8.11
N GLY A 185 39.18 6.51 -6.91
CA GLY A 185 40.02 6.36 -5.71
C GLY A 185 39.37 6.81 -4.41
N ASN A 186 38.58 5.91 -3.82
CA ASN A 186 37.88 6.05 -2.54
C ASN A 186 38.85 5.96 -1.33
N ILE A 187 38.57 6.71 -0.24
CA ILE A 187 38.43 6.24 1.16
C ILE A 187 38.49 7.45 2.13
N LEU A 188 37.35 7.77 2.73
CA LEU A 188 37.06 7.71 4.18
C LEU A 188 36.03 8.79 4.59
N SER A 189 34.74 8.49 4.41
CA SER A 189 33.71 9.09 5.25
C SER A 189 32.62 8.06 5.51
N SER A 190 32.54 7.64 6.77
CA SER A 190 31.67 6.56 7.22
C SER A 190 30.25 7.05 7.47
N SER A 191 29.32 6.35 6.84
CA SER A 191 28.00 5.99 7.35
C SER A 191 26.96 7.10 7.41
N PHE A 192 26.25 7.29 6.30
CA PHE A 192 24.80 7.07 6.17
C PHE A 192 24.45 7.04 4.67
N GLU A 193 24.80 5.94 3.99
CA GLU A 193 24.38 5.68 2.62
C GLU A 193 22.85 5.55 2.56
N LYS A 194 22.20 6.52 1.91
CA LYS A 194 20.82 6.36 1.46
C LYS A 194 20.86 5.33 0.34
N GLU A 195 20.49 4.08 0.64
CA GLU A 195 20.40 2.99 -0.33
C GLU A 195 19.67 3.48 -1.61
N LYS A 196 20.42 3.63 -2.70
CA LYS A 196 19.85 4.05 -3.98
C LYS A 196 18.85 2.98 -4.42
N PRO A 197 17.56 3.31 -4.64
CA PRO A 197 16.56 2.31 -5.00
C PRO A 197 16.97 1.60 -6.29
N TRP A 198 16.79 0.28 -6.32
CA TRP A 198 17.10 -0.55 -7.48
C TRP A 198 16.18 -0.18 -8.65
N THR A 199 16.77 0.24 -9.76
CA THR A 199 16.02 0.47 -11.00
C THR A 199 15.62 -0.86 -11.63
N LYS A 200 14.54 -0.86 -12.44
CA LYS A 200 14.01 -2.09 -13.05
C LYS A 200 15.02 -2.79 -13.97
N GLU A 201 15.82 -1.99 -14.67
CA GLU A 201 16.89 -2.45 -15.57
C GLU A 201 18.02 -3.12 -14.80
N GLU A 202 18.46 -2.53 -13.68
CA GLU A 202 19.47 -3.13 -12.79
C GLU A 202 18.99 -4.46 -12.18
N ILE A 203 17.71 -4.57 -11.81
CA ILE A 203 17.12 -5.81 -11.27
C ILE A 203 17.10 -6.91 -12.34
N GLU A 204 16.78 -6.57 -13.58
CA GLU A 204 16.79 -7.50 -14.70
C GLU A 204 18.20 -7.97 -15.04
N LEU A 205 19.17 -7.05 -15.02
CA LEU A 205 20.57 -7.36 -15.21
C LEU A 205 21.07 -8.29 -14.08
N LEU A 206 20.78 -7.95 -12.82
CA LEU A 206 21.12 -8.78 -11.66
C LEU A 206 20.56 -10.20 -11.79
N ARG A 207 19.30 -10.35 -12.21
CA ARG A 207 18.68 -11.66 -12.48
C ARG A 207 19.40 -12.45 -13.57
N LYS A 208 19.70 -11.79 -14.71
CA LYS A 208 20.37 -12.42 -15.86
C LYS A 208 21.78 -12.89 -15.51
N VAL A 209 22.54 -12.08 -14.79
CA VAL A 209 23.93 -12.40 -14.42
C VAL A 209 23.97 -13.45 -13.30
N THR A 210 23.05 -13.38 -12.33
CA THR A 210 22.90 -14.41 -11.28
C THR A 210 22.60 -15.78 -11.87
N GLN A 211 21.82 -15.84 -12.96
CA GLN A 211 21.51 -17.07 -13.70
C GLN A 211 22.69 -17.54 -14.58
N LYS A 212 23.43 -16.60 -15.18
CA LYS A 212 24.59 -16.88 -16.04
C LYS A 212 25.79 -17.41 -15.26
N TYR A 213 25.95 -16.99 -14.00
CA TYR A 213 27.01 -17.44 -13.10
C TYR A 213 26.40 -18.19 -11.90
N PRO A 214 26.05 -19.48 -12.06
CA PRO A 214 25.60 -20.33 -10.96
C PRO A 214 26.73 -20.63 -9.95
N LYS A 215 26.41 -21.31 -8.85
CA LYS A 215 27.05 -21.32 -7.51
C LYS A 215 28.52 -21.78 -7.40
N GLU A 216 29.30 -21.82 -8.46
CA GLU A 216 30.57 -22.57 -8.50
C GLU A 216 31.82 -21.72 -8.75
N THR A 217 31.67 -20.40 -8.93
CA THR A 217 32.82 -19.50 -9.11
C THR A 217 33.04 -18.65 -7.86
N SER A 218 34.19 -18.79 -7.19
CA SER A 218 34.53 -18.03 -5.97
C SER A 218 34.56 -16.51 -6.18
N ARG A 219 34.78 -16.04 -7.42
CA ARG A 219 34.75 -14.63 -7.83
C ARG A 219 33.39 -14.16 -8.38
N ARG A 220 32.33 -14.93 -8.18
CA ARG A 220 31.00 -14.65 -8.74
C ARG A 220 30.50 -13.24 -8.44
N TRP A 221 30.62 -12.79 -7.20
CA TRP A 221 30.08 -11.49 -6.80
C TRP A 221 30.89 -10.31 -7.34
N GLU A 222 32.20 -10.48 -7.52
CA GLU A 222 33.08 -9.50 -8.17
C GLU A 222 32.70 -9.34 -9.64
N VAL A 223 32.54 -10.46 -10.36
CA VAL A 223 32.11 -10.46 -11.77
C VAL A 223 30.70 -9.88 -11.94
N ILE A 224 29.78 -10.15 -11.00
CA ILE A 224 28.44 -9.55 -11.02
C ILE A 224 28.53 -8.04 -10.79
N SER A 225 29.37 -7.59 -9.86
CA SER A 225 29.58 -6.17 -9.57
C SER A 225 30.13 -5.41 -10.77
N GLU A 226 31.16 -5.95 -11.42
CA GLU A 226 31.75 -5.38 -12.63
C GLU A 226 30.75 -5.36 -13.80
N PHE A 227 29.95 -6.42 -13.96
CA PHE A 227 28.99 -6.52 -15.06
C PHE A 227 27.79 -5.57 -14.92
N ILE A 228 27.35 -5.28 -13.69
CA ILE A 228 26.27 -4.31 -13.46
C ILE A 228 26.81 -2.88 -13.65
N GLY A 229 28.08 -2.63 -13.32
CA GLY A 229 28.78 -1.39 -13.68
C GLY A 229 28.24 -0.10 -13.04
N THR A 230 27.24 -0.19 -12.15
CA THR A 230 26.60 0.99 -11.51
C THR A 230 27.27 1.43 -10.21
N GLY A 231 28.47 0.92 -9.90
CA GLY A 231 29.22 1.29 -8.69
C GLY A 231 28.64 0.73 -7.38
N ARG A 232 27.67 -0.17 -7.44
CA ARG A 232 27.10 -0.86 -6.26
C ARG A 232 28.10 -1.87 -5.72
N SER A 233 28.22 -1.95 -4.39
CA SER A 233 29.20 -2.84 -3.76
C SER A 233 28.75 -4.31 -3.81
N VAL A 234 29.70 -5.22 -3.66
CA VAL A 234 29.46 -6.67 -3.56
C VAL A 234 28.42 -7.00 -2.45
N GLU A 235 28.46 -6.27 -1.34
CA GLU A 235 27.53 -6.45 -0.21
C GLU A 235 26.10 -6.01 -0.57
N GLU A 236 25.94 -4.90 -1.29
CA GLU A 236 24.63 -4.43 -1.77
C GLU A 236 24.01 -5.39 -2.78
N ILE A 237 24.82 -5.95 -3.68
CA ILE A 237 24.40 -6.94 -4.67
C ILE A 237 23.96 -8.24 -4.00
N LEU A 238 24.68 -8.69 -2.98
CA LEU A 238 24.35 -9.90 -2.22
C LEU A 238 23.05 -9.70 -1.43
N LYS A 239 22.87 -8.52 -0.82
CA LYS A 239 21.63 -8.12 -0.13
C LYS A 239 20.46 -8.00 -1.09
N ALA A 240 20.63 -7.41 -2.26
CA ALA A 240 19.60 -7.29 -3.29
C ALA A 240 19.22 -8.64 -3.90
N THR A 241 20.19 -9.52 -4.15
CA THR A 241 19.90 -10.88 -4.61
C THR A 241 19.06 -11.64 -3.57
N LYS A 242 19.36 -11.45 -2.28
CA LYS A 242 18.58 -12.05 -1.18
C LYS A 242 17.19 -11.41 -0.99
N THR A 243 17.04 -10.11 -1.22
CA THR A 243 15.78 -9.39 -0.90
C THR A 243 14.87 -9.16 -2.10
N VAL A 244 15.44 -8.93 -3.28
CA VAL A 244 14.74 -8.65 -4.55
C VAL A 244 14.52 -9.94 -5.35
N LEU A 245 15.48 -10.88 -5.33
CA LEU A 245 15.41 -12.10 -6.15
C LEU A 245 14.85 -13.33 -5.40
N GLN A 246 15.00 -13.42 -4.06
CA GLN A 246 14.37 -14.49 -3.28
C GLN A 246 12.92 -14.20 -2.86
N LYS A 247 12.36 -13.03 -3.18
CA LYS A 247 10.91 -12.87 -3.15
C LYS A 247 10.36 -13.45 -4.44
N PRO A 248 9.76 -14.65 -4.42
CA PRO A 248 9.10 -15.15 -5.60
C PRO A 248 7.99 -14.17 -5.95
N ASP A 249 8.01 -13.73 -7.20
CA ASP A 249 6.97 -12.89 -7.78
C ASP A 249 5.64 -13.63 -7.56
N ALA A 250 4.80 -13.13 -6.65
CA ALA A 250 3.58 -13.81 -6.21
C ALA A 250 2.63 -14.13 -7.38
N THR A 251 2.82 -13.45 -8.51
CA THR A 251 2.12 -13.69 -9.77
C THR A 251 2.55 -14.99 -10.48
N LYS A 252 3.82 -15.41 -10.33
CA LYS A 252 4.36 -16.63 -10.95
C LYS A 252 4.19 -17.90 -10.11
N GLU A 253 4.08 -17.76 -8.79
CA GLU A 253 3.79 -18.91 -7.90
C GLU A 253 2.39 -19.48 -8.14
N PHE A 254 1.42 -18.61 -8.44
CA PHE A 254 0.05 -19.03 -8.73
C PHE A 254 -0.06 -19.78 -10.06
N ASP A 255 0.63 -19.32 -11.10
CA ASP A 255 0.66 -20.01 -12.41
C ASP A 255 1.38 -21.36 -12.33
N SER A 256 2.52 -21.44 -11.64
CA SER A 256 3.20 -22.74 -11.41
C SER A 256 2.35 -23.72 -10.59
N PHE A 257 1.51 -23.20 -9.69
CA PHE A 257 0.57 -24.01 -8.91
C PHE A 257 -0.60 -24.54 -9.74
N LEU A 258 -1.08 -23.77 -10.72
CA LEU A 258 -2.10 -24.22 -11.67
C LEU A 258 -1.53 -25.24 -12.67
N GLU A 259 -0.30 -25.04 -13.15
CA GLU A 259 0.35 -25.92 -14.12
C GLU A 259 0.72 -27.30 -13.51
N LYS A 260 0.97 -27.35 -12.20
CA LYS A 260 1.25 -28.60 -11.47
C LYS A 260 0.01 -29.43 -11.12
N ARG A 261 -1.21 -28.95 -11.41
CA ARG A 261 -2.42 -29.77 -11.35
C ARG A 261 -2.72 -30.33 -12.73
N LYS A 262 -2.46 -31.63 -12.90
CA LYS A 262 -3.00 -32.41 -14.04
C LYS A 262 -4.52 -32.16 -14.11
N PRO A 263 -5.12 -31.92 -15.30
CA PRO A 263 -6.56 -31.85 -15.41
C PRO A 263 -7.16 -33.18 -14.96
N ALA A 264 -8.13 -33.12 -14.06
CA ALA A 264 -8.88 -34.28 -13.61
C ALA A 264 -9.57 -34.92 -14.83
N VAL A 265 -9.43 -36.24 -14.95
CA VAL A 265 -10.11 -37.05 -15.97
C VAL A 265 -11.61 -36.77 -15.90
N SER A 266 -12.17 -36.24 -16.98
CA SER A 266 -13.60 -36.11 -17.19
C SER A 266 -14.20 -37.51 -17.30
N ILE A 267 -14.85 -37.97 -16.25
CA ILE A 267 -15.66 -39.19 -16.29
C ILE A 267 -17.02 -38.79 -16.87
N ALA A 268 -17.25 -39.13 -18.14
CA ALA A 268 -18.58 -39.07 -18.74
C ALA A 268 -19.42 -40.21 -18.14
N SER A 269 -20.39 -39.87 -17.29
CA SER A 269 -21.49 -40.77 -16.95
C SER A 269 -22.78 -40.25 -17.59
N PRO A 270 -23.44 -41.06 -18.43
CA PRO A 270 -24.73 -40.74 -19.03
C PRO A 270 -25.88 -41.12 -18.06
N LEU A 271 -27.02 -40.46 -18.23
CA LEU A 271 -28.30 -40.62 -17.53
C LEU A 271 -28.51 -39.88 -16.19
N SER A 272 -29.25 -38.77 -16.27
CA SER A 272 -30.49 -38.65 -15.52
C SER A 272 -31.54 -38.00 -16.42
N THR A 273 -32.49 -38.83 -16.85
CA THR A 273 -33.68 -38.49 -17.62
C THR A 273 -34.70 -37.79 -16.72
N ARG A 274 -35.21 -36.63 -17.13
CA ARG A 274 -36.56 -36.16 -16.76
C ARG A 274 -37.08 -35.13 -17.76
N GLU A 275 -37.65 -35.69 -18.82
CA GLU A 275 -38.87 -35.28 -19.53
C GLU A 275 -39.45 -33.88 -19.23
N GLU A 276 -39.31 -32.97 -20.19
CA GLU A 276 -40.20 -31.82 -20.40
C GLU A 276 -40.47 -31.66 -21.90
N VAL A 277 -41.70 -31.26 -22.19
CA VAL A 277 -42.45 -31.53 -23.42
C VAL A 277 -42.37 -30.31 -24.36
N GLN A 278 -41.96 -30.54 -25.61
CA GLN A 278 -42.10 -29.61 -26.75
C GLN A 278 -42.27 -30.53 -27.97
N GLY A 279 -43.35 -30.54 -28.76
CA GLY A 279 -44.09 -29.46 -29.36
C GLY A 279 -44.25 -29.83 -30.85
N VAL A 280 -45.50 -30.04 -31.29
CA VAL A 280 -46.00 -29.96 -32.68
C VAL A 280 -45.44 -30.94 -33.73
N SER A 281 -46.26 -31.92 -34.11
CA SER A 281 -46.68 -32.14 -35.51
C SER A 281 -47.90 -33.09 -35.58
N THR A 282 -48.99 -32.57 -36.14
CA THR A 282 -50.21 -33.26 -36.62
C THR A 282 -49.92 -33.91 -38.00
N PRO A 283 -50.65 -34.95 -38.49
CA PRO A 283 -52.08 -34.82 -38.79
C PRO A 283 -52.98 -36.05 -38.54
N SER A 284 -54.29 -35.74 -38.58
CA SER A 284 -55.41 -36.59 -38.97
C SER A 284 -55.93 -37.62 -37.95
N LYS A 285 -57.05 -37.29 -37.27
CA LYS A 285 -58.38 -37.84 -37.59
C LYS A 285 -59.51 -37.04 -36.90
N THR A 286 -60.55 -36.80 -37.69
CA THR A 286 -61.84 -36.16 -37.43
C THR A 286 -62.74 -36.94 -36.46
N GLU A 287 -63.48 -36.22 -35.59
CA GLU A 287 -64.96 -36.20 -35.48
C GLU A 287 -65.47 -35.67 -34.10
N ASN A 288 -66.19 -34.55 -34.18
CA ASN A 288 -67.54 -34.30 -33.65
C ASN A 288 -67.92 -34.34 -32.14
N THR A 289 -68.36 -33.12 -31.72
CA THR A 289 -69.54 -32.75 -30.91
C THR A 289 -69.47 -32.74 -29.38
N ALA A 290 -69.74 -31.55 -28.83
CA ALA A 290 -70.81 -31.22 -27.87
C ALA A 290 -70.40 -30.65 -26.48
N VAL A 291 -70.59 -29.31 -26.36
CA VAL A 291 -71.57 -28.68 -25.45
C VAL A 291 -71.21 -28.48 -23.94
N LYS A 292 -71.10 -27.19 -23.61
CA LYS A 292 -71.73 -26.42 -22.49
C LYS A 292 -70.97 -26.14 -21.17
N THR A 293 -70.67 -24.84 -21.04
CA THR A 293 -71.09 -23.89 -19.97
C THR A 293 -70.77 -24.20 -18.52
N SER A 294 -70.05 -23.29 -17.84
CA SER A 294 -70.66 -22.11 -17.19
C SER A 294 -69.59 -21.23 -16.52
N SER A 295 -69.66 -19.94 -16.83
CA SER A 295 -69.22 -18.79 -16.01
C SER A 295 -70.26 -18.59 -14.88
N PRO A 296 -70.21 -17.57 -13.98
CA PRO A 296 -69.28 -16.45 -13.87
C PRO A 296 -68.92 -16.05 -12.41
N GLY A 297 -68.11 -15.00 -12.26
CA GLY A 297 -68.62 -13.83 -11.52
C GLY A 297 -67.87 -13.35 -10.27
N ASP A 298 -67.04 -12.32 -10.50
CA ASP A 298 -67.29 -10.94 -10.02
C ASP A 298 -66.71 -10.44 -8.67
N SER A 299 -65.73 -9.55 -8.82
CA SER A 299 -65.69 -8.15 -8.33
C SER A 299 -65.53 -7.76 -6.85
N SER A 300 -64.37 -7.15 -6.59
CA SER A 300 -64.17 -5.68 -6.48
C SER A 300 -64.09 -4.97 -5.11
N LYS A 301 -63.15 -4.00 -5.08
CA LYS A 301 -63.10 -2.66 -4.43
C LYS A 301 -62.27 -2.41 -3.15
N THR A 302 -61.05 -1.91 -3.39
CA THR A 302 -60.50 -0.57 -3.06
C THR A 302 -60.52 0.06 -1.65
N ALA A 303 -59.30 0.42 -1.22
CA ALA A 303 -58.80 1.73 -0.74
C ALA A 303 -58.94 2.18 0.74
N SER A 304 -57.79 2.46 1.40
CA SER A 304 -57.40 3.77 2.00
C SER A 304 -56.12 3.67 2.87
N ASN A 305 -55.22 4.67 2.75
CA ASN A 305 -54.13 5.04 3.69
C ASN A 305 -54.63 6.26 4.54
N PRO A 306 -53.91 6.91 5.52
CA PRO A 306 -52.45 6.93 5.83
C PRO A 306 -52.01 7.13 7.34
N VAL A 307 -50.68 7.31 7.52
CA VAL A 307 -49.83 8.00 8.55
C VAL A 307 -49.31 7.35 9.88
N ASP A 308 -47.97 7.35 9.96
CA ASP A 308 -47.04 7.85 11.02
C ASP A 308 -46.23 6.96 12.03
N VAL A 309 -44.90 7.14 11.90
CA VAL A 309 -43.76 7.20 12.87
C VAL A 309 -43.25 6.01 13.72
N ALA A 310 -41.91 5.85 13.60
CA ALA A 310 -40.87 5.43 14.57
C ALA A 310 -40.32 3.99 14.59
N SER A 311 -39.07 3.88 14.10
CA SER A 311 -37.89 3.18 14.65
C SER A 311 -38.04 1.79 15.29
N SER A 312 -37.45 0.78 14.63
CA SER A 312 -36.42 -0.07 15.26
C SER A 312 -35.68 -0.94 14.24
N ASN A 313 -34.38 -1.08 14.46
CA ASN A 313 -33.40 -1.90 13.74
C ASN A 313 -33.84 -3.31 13.31
N GLY A 314 -33.40 -3.71 12.12
CA GLY A 314 -32.51 -4.86 11.97
C GLY A 314 -33.14 -6.21 11.61
N VAL A 315 -33.14 -6.57 10.33
CA VAL A 315 -32.71 -7.91 9.92
C VAL A 315 -32.18 -7.91 8.49
N SER A 316 -31.01 -8.52 8.31
CA SER A 316 -30.36 -8.74 7.02
C SER A 316 -31.16 -9.72 6.16
N SER A 317 -31.54 -9.29 4.95
CA SER A 317 -31.87 -10.20 3.85
C SER A 317 -30.74 -10.14 2.82
N SER A 318 -29.72 -10.99 3.01
CA SER A 318 -28.52 -11.05 2.16
C SER A 318 -28.74 -11.81 0.84
N SER A 319 -29.96 -12.27 0.55
CA SER A 319 -30.28 -13.09 -0.62
C SER A 319 -30.84 -12.31 -1.81
N GLU A 320 -31.29 -11.06 -1.63
CA GLU A 320 -31.91 -10.28 -2.71
C GLU A 320 -30.92 -9.34 -3.44
N GLN A 321 -29.71 -9.15 -2.93
CA GLN A 321 -28.75 -8.19 -3.49
C GLN A 321 -27.84 -8.75 -4.60
N ASP A 322 -27.87 -10.05 -4.89
CA ASP A 322 -27.08 -10.66 -6.00
C ASP A 322 -27.89 -10.84 -7.30
N VAL A 323 -29.17 -10.45 -7.32
CA VAL A 323 -29.98 -10.42 -8.56
C VAL A 323 -29.60 -9.17 -9.36
N TRP A 324 -29.14 -9.34 -10.60
CA TRP A 324 -28.78 -8.25 -11.50
C TRP A 324 -29.94 -7.98 -12.46
N SER A 325 -30.44 -6.75 -12.46
CA SER A 325 -31.39 -6.28 -13.48
C SER A 325 -30.65 -5.97 -14.79
N ALA A 326 -31.32 -6.12 -15.93
CA ALA A 326 -30.80 -5.70 -17.25
C ALA A 326 -30.33 -4.23 -17.25
N VAL A 327 -31.01 -3.36 -16.49
CA VAL A 327 -30.64 -1.94 -16.32
C VAL A 327 -29.34 -1.77 -15.53
N GLN A 328 -29.09 -2.62 -14.53
CA GLN A 328 -27.86 -2.58 -13.74
C GLN A 328 -26.68 -3.16 -14.53
N GLU A 329 -26.92 -4.16 -15.36
CA GLU A 329 -25.91 -4.73 -16.24
C GLU A 329 -25.49 -3.75 -17.34
N SER A 330 -26.44 -3.07 -17.99
CA SER A 330 -26.14 -2.03 -18.99
C SER A 330 -25.40 -0.84 -18.36
N ALA A 331 -25.84 -0.38 -17.19
CA ALA A 331 -25.16 0.69 -16.44
C ALA A 331 -23.72 0.31 -16.05
N LEU A 332 -23.47 -0.94 -15.65
CA LEU A 332 -22.13 -1.42 -15.34
C LEU A 332 -21.24 -1.41 -16.59
N VAL A 333 -21.73 -1.91 -17.73
CA VAL A 333 -20.98 -1.92 -19.00
C VAL A 333 -20.69 -0.50 -19.48
N GLN A 334 -21.67 0.41 -19.38
CA GLN A 334 -21.50 1.82 -19.74
C GLN A 334 -20.47 2.50 -18.84
N ALA A 335 -20.57 2.32 -17.52
CA ALA A 335 -19.61 2.87 -16.57
C ALA A 335 -18.18 2.33 -16.79
N LEU A 336 -18.03 1.05 -17.13
CA LEU A 336 -16.74 0.45 -17.46
C LEU A 336 -16.12 1.01 -18.75
N LYS A 337 -16.95 1.49 -19.69
CA LYS A 337 -16.54 2.17 -20.93
C LYS A 337 -16.16 3.63 -20.65
N THR A 338 -16.91 4.31 -19.79
CA THR A 338 -16.68 5.71 -19.40
C THR A 338 -15.46 5.89 -18.50
N PHE A 339 -15.14 4.88 -17.68
CA PHE A 339 -13.98 4.90 -16.78
C PHE A 339 -12.97 3.81 -17.19
N PRO A 340 -11.95 4.14 -18.01
CA PRO A 340 -10.86 3.23 -18.40
C PRO A 340 -10.00 2.75 -17.21
N LYS A 341 -9.08 1.83 -17.48
CA LYS A 341 -8.22 1.21 -16.44
C LYS A 341 -7.32 2.21 -15.71
N GLU A 342 -6.99 3.34 -16.34
CA GLU A 342 -6.10 4.37 -15.82
C GLU A 342 -6.80 5.38 -14.90
N THR A 343 -8.12 5.29 -14.74
CA THR A 343 -8.86 6.23 -13.90
C THR A 343 -8.57 5.99 -12.41
N PRO A 344 -8.08 7.00 -11.67
CA PRO A 344 -7.86 6.86 -10.24
C PRO A 344 -9.19 6.59 -9.54
N GLN A 345 -9.22 5.61 -8.64
CA GLN A 345 -10.44 5.24 -7.92
C GLN A 345 -11.60 4.76 -8.82
N ARG A 346 -11.28 4.25 -10.02
CA ARG A 346 -12.22 3.70 -11.03
C ARG A 346 -13.42 2.97 -10.44
N TRP A 347 -13.14 2.04 -9.53
CA TRP A 347 -14.18 1.16 -8.99
C TRP A 347 -15.18 1.86 -8.06
N LYS A 348 -14.81 2.98 -7.43
CA LYS A 348 -15.79 3.79 -6.69
C LYS A 348 -16.70 4.54 -7.65
N GLN A 349 -16.15 5.13 -8.72
CA GLN A 349 -16.93 5.82 -9.75
C GLN A 349 -17.89 4.86 -10.49
N VAL A 350 -17.42 3.65 -10.80
CA VAL A 350 -18.25 2.59 -11.39
C VAL A 350 -19.38 2.16 -10.45
N ALA A 351 -19.15 2.07 -9.14
CA ALA A 351 -20.22 1.74 -8.20
C ALA A 351 -21.23 2.88 -8.05
N THR A 352 -20.80 4.15 -8.05
CA THR A 352 -21.69 5.31 -8.04
C THR A 352 -22.61 5.34 -9.26
N ALA A 353 -22.13 4.90 -10.42
CA ALA A 353 -22.90 4.85 -11.66
C ALA A 353 -23.86 3.65 -11.75
N VAL A 354 -23.79 2.67 -10.84
CA VAL A 354 -24.66 1.47 -10.85
C VAL A 354 -25.61 1.51 -9.65
N PRO A 355 -26.91 1.79 -9.85
CA PRO A 355 -27.87 1.95 -8.76
C PRO A 355 -27.98 0.71 -7.87
N GLY A 356 -27.80 0.90 -6.56
CA GLY A 356 -28.02 -0.14 -5.55
C GLY A 356 -26.96 -1.24 -5.51
N LYS A 357 -25.83 -1.11 -6.21
CA LYS A 357 -24.73 -2.09 -6.17
C LYS A 357 -23.48 -1.50 -5.54
N THR A 358 -22.81 -2.32 -4.75
CA THR A 358 -21.55 -1.97 -4.09
C THR A 358 -20.35 -2.19 -5.01
N VAL A 359 -19.23 -1.54 -4.67
CA VAL A 359 -17.94 -1.69 -5.37
C VAL A 359 -17.54 -3.17 -5.56
N ASN A 360 -17.75 -3.99 -4.53
CA ASN A 360 -17.39 -5.41 -4.56
C ASN A 360 -18.31 -6.22 -5.50
N GLN A 361 -19.59 -5.89 -5.57
CA GLN A 361 -20.55 -6.52 -6.48
C GLN A 361 -20.23 -6.16 -7.94
N CYS A 362 -19.92 -4.89 -8.24
CA CYS A 362 -19.51 -4.47 -9.57
C CYS A 362 -18.23 -5.17 -10.04
N LYS A 363 -17.24 -5.33 -9.14
CA LYS A 363 -16.01 -6.10 -9.42
C LYS A 363 -16.29 -7.57 -9.70
N LYS A 364 -17.14 -8.22 -8.89
CA LYS A 364 -17.53 -9.63 -9.04
C LYS A 364 -18.23 -9.86 -10.38
N LYS A 365 -19.19 -9.00 -10.74
CA LYS A 365 -19.91 -9.11 -12.02
C LYS A 365 -19.01 -8.85 -13.23
N PHE A 366 -18.07 -7.91 -13.13
CA PHE A 366 -17.07 -7.69 -14.17
C PHE A 366 -16.15 -8.91 -14.37
N ALA A 367 -15.74 -9.58 -13.29
CA ALA A 367 -14.94 -10.80 -13.37
C ALA A 367 -15.71 -11.93 -14.10
N LEU A 368 -16.99 -12.11 -13.76
CA LEU A 368 -17.87 -13.08 -14.43
C LEU A 368 -18.08 -12.75 -15.91
N LEU A 369 -18.28 -11.48 -16.26
CA LEU A 369 -18.38 -11.05 -17.66
C LEU A 369 -17.08 -11.38 -18.42
N LYS A 370 -15.92 -11.07 -17.84
CA LYS A 370 -14.61 -11.37 -18.44
C LYS A 370 -14.38 -12.87 -18.61
N GLU A 371 -14.80 -13.69 -17.67
CA GLU A 371 -14.75 -15.14 -17.75
C GLU A 371 -15.66 -15.67 -18.87
N ASN A 372 -16.90 -15.19 -18.95
CA ASN A 372 -17.85 -15.54 -20.01
C ASN A 372 -17.35 -15.15 -21.41
N PHE A 373 -16.66 -14.03 -21.57
CA PHE A 373 -16.01 -13.67 -22.84
C PHE A 373 -14.82 -14.56 -23.19
N ARG A 374 -14.05 -15.02 -22.18
CA ARG A 374 -12.92 -15.92 -22.41
C ARG A 374 -13.38 -17.33 -22.73
N SER A 375 -14.37 -17.86 -22.01
CA SER A 375 -14.92 -19.19 -22.25
C SER A 375 -15.60 -19.29 -23.62
N LYS A 376 -16.39 -18.28 -24.02
CA LYS A 376 -16.99 -18.21 -25.38
C LYS A 376 -15.97 -18.09 -26.51
N LYS A 377 -14.76 -17.57 -26.24
CA LYS A 377 -13.66 -17.50 -27.21
C LYS A 377 -12.84 -18.79 -27.30
N THR A 378 -12.99 -19.71 -26.33
CA THR A 378 -12.33 -21.03 -26.33
C THR A 378 -13.23 -22.11 -26.93
N THR A 379 -14.52 -21.81 -27.18
CA THR A 379 -15.49 -22.75 -27.78
C THR A 379 -15.82 -22.44 -29.25
N ALA A 380 -15.15 -21.45 -29.85
CA ALA A 380 -15.15 -21.16 -31.28
C ALA A 380 -13.71 -21.29 -31.78
#